data_AF-A0A965HEM3-F1
#
_entry.id   AF-A0A965HEM3-F1
#
_cell.length_a   1.000
_cell.length_b   1.000
_cell.length_c   1.000
_cell.angle_alpha   90.00
_cell.angle_beta   90.00
_cell.angle_gamma   90.00
#
_symmetry.space_group_name_H-M   'P 1'
#
loop_
_entity.id
_entity.type
_entity.pdbx_description
1 polymer ?
#
loop_
_entity_poly.entity_id
_entity_poly.type
_entity_poly.pdbx_seq_one_letter_code
_entity_poly.pdbx_strand_id
1 'polypeptide(L)'
;MDFDSPFAKSAIILNALGQQETREVLGAEKKGNEIELRKADGTLVVVAEDKVVAIIPKLPSSGLKYTREEAAKAYLLLQKAQPQLLNREEVGPVAMKAWEKLAHQESNYEVEAKKARAAMVQNWFSKVSLEGDQEKNVILEEYIREGEVFLAQAGEEREAVQKRLDKARQRMAMDFSRLEKLHLVADWANVTPLLPLGLIGVLGLLSVWGFLNISNFLTALKMTVMSLLSRERSSRTLVISLKSLSGIILGPLLFYVVYLSTRVEKTPAEQEIAELSIVAKRALYLSLNSHFNWSNQSAQKVEVSSSEMLRFLFSKIENPDITSGGYVQFGTPVFRLEPERLRWVQGMKLLWFPLQMEFLLPIGSGTFSLFNSATLGFSLGKLPLGAFIGEYVAAEIMPAFKEWNGQIGIDSKAEWRWKDKNQLVISTPDVVLKKTGSSISEGKK
;
A
#
# COMPACT_ATOMS: atom_id res chain seq x y z
N MET A 1 -2.80 -11.16 -56.93
CA MET A 1 -4.01 -11.83 -56.43
C MET A 1 -4.33 -11.25 -55.07
N ASP A 2 -5.61 -11.03 -54.78
CA ASP A 2 -6.06 -10.49 -53.51
C ASP A 2 -6.40 -11.63 -52.53
N PHE A 3 -5.58 -11.77 -51.49
CA PHE A 3 -5.80 -12.78 -50.44
C PHE A 3 -6.33 -12.14 -49.15
N ASP A 4 -5.80 -10.97 -48.81
CA ASP A 4 -5.93 -10.41 -47.46
C ASP A 4 -7.02 -9.35 -47.33
N SER A 5 -7.60 -8.86 -48.43
CA SER A 5 -8.61 -7.79 -48.31
C SER A 5 -9.89 -8.30 -47.62
N PRO A 6 -10.62 -7.43 -46.90
CA PRO A 6 -11.89 -7.80 -46.27
C PRO A 6 -13.06 -7.89 -47.27
N PHE A 7 -12.82 -7.59 -48.54
CA PHE A 7 -13.86 -7.54 -49.56
C PHE A 7 -14.18 -8.93 -50.09
N ALA A 8 -15.44 -9.12 -50.51
CA ALA A 8 -15.80 -10.26 -51.36
C ALA A 8 -14.97 -10.21 -52.64
N LYS A 9 -14.64 -11.37 -53.21
CA LYS A 9 -13.68 -11.49 -54.31
C LYS A 9 -14.28 -12.26 -55.47
N SER A 10 -13.86 -11.90 -56.67
CA SER A 10 -14.08 -12.70 -57.88
C SER A 10 -12.80 -13.48 -58.18
N ALA A 11 -12.85 -14.79 -58.03
CA ALA A 11 -11.79 -15.71 -58.44
C ALA A 11 -12.03 -16.13 -59.90
N ILE A 12 -11.08 -15.80 -60.76
CA ILE A 12 -11.08 -16.15 -62.18
C ILE A 12 -10.16 -17.36 -62.35
N ILE A 13 -10.73 -18.50 -62.73
CA ILE A 13 -10.04 -19.77 -62.83
C ILE A 13 -10.21 -20.40 -64.21
N LEU A 14 -9.27 -21.23 -64.64
CA LEU A 14 -9.36 -22.02 -65.87
C LEU A 14 -10.02 -23.37 -65.56
N ASN A 15 -11.12 -23.68 -66.25
CA ASN A 15 -11.76 -24.98 -66.16
C ASN A 15 -10.95 -26.06 -66.89
N ALA A 16 -11.42 -27.32 -66.84
CA ALA A 16 -10.75 -28.46 -67.49
C ALA A 16 -10.60 -28.30 -69.02
N LEU A 17 -11.42 -27.46 -69.65
CA LEU A 17 -11.40 -27.15 -71.09
C LEU A 17 -10.55 -25.90 -71.39
N GLY A 18 -9.87 -25.32 -70.39
CA GLY A 18 -9.08 -24.09 -70.53
C GLY A 18 -9.89 -22.81 -70.67
N GLN A 19 -11.21 -22.85 -70.43
CA GLN A 19 -12.08 -21.67 -70.47
C GLN A 19 -12.11 -20.99 -69.11
N GLN A 20 -12.24 -19.66 -69.10
CA GLN A 20 -12.35 -18.90 -67.85
C GLN A 20 -13.72 -19.09 -67.19
N GLU A 21 -13.71 -19.50 -65.93
CA GLU A 21 -14.85 -19.54 -65.03
C GLU A 21 -14.65 -18.49 -63.93
N THR A 22 -15.73 -17.85 -63.48
CA THR A 22 -15.69 -16.88 -62.39
C THR A 22 -16.46 -17.40 -61.20
N ARG A 23 -15.82 -17.40 -60.04
CA ARG A 23 -16.42 -17.81 -58.77
C ARG A 23 -16.35 -16.67 -57.78
N GLU A 24 -17.49 -16.36 -57.16
CA GLU A 24 -17.55 -15.43 -56.05
C GLU A 24 -17.15 -16.13 -54.76
N VAL A 25 -16.22 -15.53 -54.02
CA VAL A 25 -15.59 -16.09 -52.83
C VAL A 25 -15.46 -15.01 -51.75
N LEU A 26 -15.54 -15.40 -50.49
CA LEU A 26 -15.34 -14.51 -49.35
C LEU A 26 -13.85 -14.38 -48.99
N GLY A 27 -13.04 -15.38 -49.31
CA GLY A 27 -11.62 -15.39 -49.01
C GLY A 27 -10.86 -16.38 -49.89
N ALA A 28 -9.55 -16.17 -49.97
CA ALA A 28 -8.63 -17.04 -50.67
C ALA A 28 -7.35 -17.20 -49.85
N GLU A 29 -6.79 -18.40 -49.80
CA GLU A 29 -5.56 -18.71 -49.10
C GLU A 29 -4.64 -19.54 -50.01
N LYS A 30 -3.35 -19.23 -50.05
CA LYS A 30 -2.36 -20.00 -50.81
C LYS A 30 -1.69 -21.05 -49.92
N LYS A 31 -1.75 -22.32 -50.31
CA LYS A 31 -1.07 -23.44 -49.65
C LYS A 31 -0.19 -24.20 -50.63
N GLY A 32 1.11 -23.91 -50.60
CA GLY A 32 2.06 -24.48 -51.56
C GLY A 32 1.71 -24.08 -52.99
N ASN A 33 1.38 -25.06 -53.83
CA ASN A 33 0.98 -24.89 -55.23
C ASN A 33 -0.55 -24.88 -55.44
N GLU A 34 -1.33 -24.84 -54.36
CA GLU A 34 -2.78 -24.82 -54.39
C GLU A 34 -3.33 -23.53 -53.77
N ILE A 35 -4.51 -23.12 -54.24
CA ILE A 35 -5.26 -21.99 -53.72
C ILE A 35 -6.60 -22.52 -53.21
N GLU A 36 -6.85 -22.30 -51.93
CA GLU A 36 -8.12 -22.59 -51.28
C GLU A 36 -9.04 -21.37 -51.38
N LEU A 37 -10.20 -21.55 -51.99
CA LEU A 37 -11.22 -20.53 -52.22
C LEU A 37 -12.43 -20.81 -51.33
N ARG A 38 -12.77 -19.89 -50.41
CA ARG A 38 -13.92 -20.03 -49.51
C ARG A 38 -15.15 -19.35 -50.10
N LYS A 39 -16.19 -20.11 -50.41
CA LYS A 39 -17.47 -19.58 -50.91
C LYS A 39 -18.34 -18.98 -49.80
N ALA A 40 -19.40 -18.27 -50.20
CA ALA A 40 -20.35 -17.65 -49.27
C ALA A 40 -21.13 -18.65 -48.40
N ASP A 41 -21.33 -19.87 -48.89
CA ASP A 41 -21.97 -20.98 -48.16
C ASP A 41 -21.03 -21.70 -47.18
N GLY A 42 -19.78 -21.24 -47.06
CA GLY A 42 -18.77 -21.84 -46.19
C GLY A 42 -18.01 -23.02 -46.83
N THR A 43 -18.38 -23.44 -48.05
CA THR A 43 -17.66 -24.52 -48.74
C THR A 43 -16.29 -24.04 -49.24
N LEU A 44 -15.32 -24.95 -49.22
CA LEU A 44 -13.97 -24.73 -49.71
C LEU A 44 -13.79 -25.40 -51.07
N VAL A 45 -13.21 -24.66 -52.01
CA VAL A 45 -12.78 -25.18 -53.31
C VAL A 45 -11.27 -25.04 -53.39
N VAL A 46 -10.58 -26.15 -53.68
CA VAL A 46 -9.14 -26.15 -53.91
C VAL A 46 -8.88 -26.10 -55.41
N VAL A 47 -8.03 -25.18 -55.86
CA VAL A 47 -7.66 -24.98 -57.26
C VAL A 47 -6.13 -24.89 -57.36
N ALA A 48 -5.52 -25.58 -58.31
CA ALA A 48 -4.08 -25.46 -58.56
C ALA A 48 -3.71 -24.02 -58.98
N GLU A 49 -2.59 -23.49 -58.49
CA GLU A 49 -2.18 -22.10 -58.70
C GLU A 49 -2.06 -21.74 -60.19
N ASP A 50 -1.59 -22.67 -61.03
CA ASP A 50 -1.46 -22.50 -62.49
C ASP A 50 -2.81 -22.32 -63.20
N LYS A 51 -3.91 -22.72 -62.55
CA LYS A 51 -5.27 -22.55 -63.06
C LYS A 51 -5.92 -21.25 -62.58
N VAL A 52 -5.32 -20.51 -61.66
CA VAL A 52 -5.90 -19.25 -61.17
C VAL A 52 -5.34 -18.08 -61.98
N VAL A 53 -6.22 -17.44 -62.77
CA VAL A 53 -5.87 -16.28 -63.59
C VAL A 53 -5.77 -15.03 -62.73
N ALA A 54 -6.76 -14.79 -61.88
CA ALA A 54 -6.78 -13.65 -60.97
C ALA A 54 -7.73 -13.87 -59.81
N ILE A 55 -7.46 -13.20 -58.70
CA ILE A 55 -8.40 -13.03 -57.59
C ILE A 55 -8.43 -11.53 -57.32
N ILE A 56 -9.60 -10.93 -57.51
CA ILE A 56 -9.77 -9.48 -57.45
C ILE A 56 -10.93 -9.11 -56.52
N PRO A 57 -10.83 -7.99 -55.79
CA PRO A 57 -11.88 -7.55 -54.88
C PRO A 57 -13.08 -6.98 -55.66
N LYS A 58 -14.29 -7.29 -55.16
CA LYS A 58 -15.55 -6.68 -55.58
C LYS A 58 -15.85 -5.46 -54.71
N LEU A 59 -16.60 -4.51 -55.26
CA LEU A 59 -17.04 -3.35 -54.49
C LEU A 59 -17.74 -3.78 -53.18
N PRO A 60 -17.46 -3.08 -52.07
CA PRO A 60 -17.98 -3.46 -50.76
C PRO A 60 -19.50 -3.38 -50.73
N SER A 61 -20.12 -4.40 -50.12
CA SER A 61 -21.55 -4.42 -49.82
C SER A 61 -21.90 -3.41 -48.72
N SER A 62 -23.15 -2.96 -48.69
CA SER A 62 -23.64 -2.10 -47.61
C SER A 62 -23.43 -2.75 -46.24
N GLY A 63 -22.83 -2.03 -45.30
CA GLY A 63 -22.56 -2.50 -43.93
C GLY A 63 -21.23 -3.23 -43.71
N LEU A 64 -20.42 -3.46 -44.76
CA LEU A 64 -19.08 -4.02 -44.59
C LEU A 64 -18.16 -3.04 -43.83
N LYS A 65 -17.44 -3.54 -42.84
CA LYS A 65 -16.40 -2.78 -42.12
C LYS A 65 -15.08 -2.93 -42.86
N TYR A 66 -14.50 -1.81 -43.29
CA TYR A 66 -13.20 -1.74 -43.94
C TYR A 66 -12.55 -0.40 -43.59
N THR A 67 -11.25 -0.29 -43.84
CA THR A 67 -10.46 0.94 -43.67
C THR A 67 -10.09 1.56 -45.01
N ARG A 68 -9.76 2.84 -45.02
CA ARG A 68 -9.25 3.53 -46.22
C ARG A 68 -8.01 2.84 -46.79
N GLU A 69 -7.13 2.33 -45.92
CA GLU A 69 -5.90 1.65 -46.37
C GLU A 69 -6.21 0.33 -47.08
N GLU A 70 -7.17 -0.45 -46.60
CA GLU A 70 -7.65 -1.66 -47.27
C GLU A 70 -8.28 -1.34 -48.63
N ALA A 71 -9.09 -0.27 -48.72
CA ALA A 71 -9.66 0.19 -49.98
C ALA A 71 -8.59 0.68 -50.97
N ALA A 72 -7.55 1.38 -50.50
CA ALA A 72 -6.43 1.83 -51.31
C ALA A 72 -5.59 0.65 -51.84
N LYS A 73 -5.35 -0.38 -51.02
CA LYS A 73 -4.68 -1.63 -51.44
C LYS A 73 -5.49 -2.36 -52.50
N ALA A 74 -6.81 -2.50 -52.31
CA ALA A 74 -7.71 -3.09 -53.29
C ALA A 74 -7.72 -2.32 -54.62
N TYR A 75 -7.78 -0.98 -54.58
CA TYR A 75 -7.73 -0.14 -55.77
C TYR A 75 -6.41 -0.30 -56.55
N LEU A 76 -5.27 -0.27 -55.85
CA LEU A 76 -3.95 -0.48 -56.48
C LEU A 76 -3.83 -1.87 -57.13
N LEU A 77 -4.42 -2.89 -56.51
CA LEU A 77 -4.44 -4.24 -57.06
C LEU A 77 -5.29 -4.31 -58.34
N LEU A 78 -6.47 -3.70 -58.33
CA LEU A 78 -7.35 -3.63 -59.50
C LEU A 78 -6.71 -2.83 -60.64
N GLN A 79 -6.03 -1.73 -60.35
CA GLN A 79 -5.31 -0.94 -61.36
C GLN A 79 -4.21 -1.75 -62.06
N LYS A 80 -3.49 -2.61 -61.32
CA LYS A 80 -2.50 -3.53 -61.90
C LYS A 80 -3.14 -4.66 -62.71
N ALA A 81 -4.32 -5.12 -62.31
CA ALA A 81 -5.03 -6.20 -62.99
C ALA A 81 -5.79 -5.74 -64.25
N GLN A 82 -6.14 -4.45 -64.35
CA GLN A 82 -6.98 -3.89 -65.40
C GLN A 82 -6.51 -4.21 -66.83
N PRO A 83 -5.21 -4.12 -67.20
CA PRO A 83 -4.76 -4.43 -68.56
C PRO A 83 -5.00 -5.89 -68.96
N GLN A 84 -5.10 -6.81 -67.99
CA GLN A 84 -5.26 -8.25 -68.21
C GLN A 84 -6.73 -8.67 -68.18
N LEU A 85 -7.63 -7.83 -67.66
CA LEU A 85 -9.03 -8.15 -67.37
C LEU A 85 -10.01 -7.16 -68.03
N LEU A 86 -9.66 -6.64 -69.22
CA LEU A 86 -10.34 -5.52 -69.91
C LEU A 86 -11.88 -5.64 -70.05
N ASN A 87 -12.44 -6.85 -70.04
CA ASN A 87 -13.88 -7.11 -70.21
C ASN A 87 -14.62 -7.43 -68.90
N ARG A 88 -14.01 -7.18 -67.73
CA ARG A 88 -14.60 -7.51 -66.42
C ARG A 88 -15.21 -6.27 -65.76
N GLU A 89 -16.35 -6.48 -65.10
CA GLU A 89 -17.11 -5.42 -64.44
C GLU A 89 -16.31 -4.78 -63.29
N GLU A 90 -15.49 -5.57 -62.59
CA GLU A 90 -14.72 -5.15 -61.41
C GLU A 90 -13.58 -4.16 -61.75
N VAL A 91 -13.06 -4.19 -62.98
CA VAL A 91 -12.02 -3.25 -63.47
C VAL A 91 -12.56 -2.27 -64.52
N GLY A 92 -13.87 -2.27 -64.75
CA GLY A 92 -14.55 -1.34 -65.64
C GLY A 92 -14.46 0.11 -65.13
N PRO A 93 -14.68 1.12 -65.99
CA PRO A 93 -14.51 2.53 -65.63
C PRO A 93 -15.40 2.97 -64.46
N VAL A 94 -16.60 2.42 -64.34
CA VAL A 94 -17.54 2.71 -63.23
C VAL A 94 -17.00 2.16 -61.91
N ALA A 95 -16.55 0.90 -61.89
CA ALA A 95 -16.03 0.26 -60.69
C ALA A 95 -14.70 0.90 -60.24
N MET A 96 -13.81 1.19 -61.17
CA MET A 96 -12.53 1.85 -60.87
C MET A 96 -12.72 3.24 -60.27
N LYS A 97 -13.66 4.04 -60.79
CA LYS A 97 -14.00 5.35 -60.22
C LYS A 97 -14.61 5.23 -58.82
N ALA A 98 -15.42 4.20 -58.57
CA ALA A 98 -15.96 3.93 -57.24
C ALA A 98 -14.86 3.54 -56.25
N TRP A 99 -13.94 2.65 -56.65
CA TRP A 99 -12.78 2.27 -55.84
C TRP A 99 -11.82 3.43 -55.56
N GLU A 100 -11.58 4.28 -56.56
CA GLU A 100 -10.77 5.48 -56.39
C GLU A 100 -11.36 6.39 -55.32
N LYS A 101 -12.68 6.59 -55.32
CA LYS A 101 -13.37 7.35 -54.27
C LYS A 101 -13.18 6.71 -52.89
N LEU A 102 -13.31 5.39 -52.78
CA LEU A 102 -13.14 4.66 -51.52
C LEU A 102 -11.69 4.68 -51.00
N ALA A 103 -10.71 4.68 -51.90
CA ALA A 103 -9.29 4.75 -51.55
C ALA A 103 -8.87 6.10 -50.97
N HIS A 104 -9.58 7.18 -51.32
CA HIS A 104 -9.25 8.54 -50.90
C HIS A 104 -10.11 9.07 -49.74
N GLN A 105 -11.21 8.40 -49.40
CA GLN A 105 -12.12 8.82 -48.35
C GLN A 105 -12.05 7.88 -47.15
N GLU A 106 -12.21 8.41 -45.94
CA GLU A 106 -12.40 7.56 -44.76
C GLU A 106 -13.71 6.79 -44.89
N SER A 107 -13.69 5.52 -44.51
CA SER A 107 -14.91 4.71 -44.49
C SER A 107 -15.87 5.24 -43.42
N ASN A 108 -17.18 5.00 -43.60
CA ASN A 108 -18.16 5.30 -42.56
C ASN A 108 -17.83 4.60 -41.23
N TYR A 109 -17.24 3.40 -41.29
CA TYR A 109 -16.79 2.65 -40.13
C TYR A 109 -15.68 3.38 -39.36
N GLU A 110 -14.67 3.92 -40.05
CA GLU A 110 -13.60 4.70 -39.42
C GLU A 110 -14.12 6.00 -38.82
N VAL A 111 -15.02 6.69 -39.51
CA VAL A 111 -15.64 7.93 -39.02
C VAL A 111 -16.46 7.67 -37.75
N GLU A 112 -17.28 6.62 -37.73
CA GLU A 112 -18.07 6.23 -36.56
C GLU A 112 -17.18 5.77 -35.40
N ALA A 113 -16.15 4.97 -35.67
CA ALA A 113 -15.19 4.52 -34.67
C ALA A 113 -14.44 5.70 -34.03
N LYS A 114 -14.00 6.68 -34.83
CA LYS A 114 -13.39 7.93 -34.33
C LYS A 114 -14.36 8.72 -33.45
N LYS A 115 -15.61 8.90 -33.89
CA LYS A 115 -16.63 9.65 -33.14
C LYS A 115 -16.98 8.99 -31.80
N ALA A 116 -17.20 7.67 -31.81
CA ALA A 116 -17.50 6.90 -30.59
C ALA A 116 -16.34 7.00 -29.60
N ARG A 117 -15.11 6.92 -30.10
CA ARG A 117 -13.92 7.07 -29.28
C ARG A 117 -13.77 8.47 -28.69
N ALA A 118 -13.94 9.51 -29.50
CA ALA A 118 -13.87 10.88 -29.01
C ALA A 118 -14.90 11.13 -27.90
N ALA A 119 -16.10 10.55 -28.03
CA ALA A 119 -17.10 10.59 -26.96
C ALA A 119 -16.63 9.87 -25.68
N MET A 120 -15.94 8.73 -25.78
CA MET A 120 -15.37 8.05 -24.62
C MET A 120 -14.28 8.87 -23.93
N VAL A 121 -13.39 9.50 -24.70
CA VAL A 121 -12.31 10.36 -24.16
C VAL A 121 -12.88 11.62 -23.52
N GLN A 122 -13.90 12.25 -24.13
CA GLN A 122 -14.58 13.40 -23.51
C GLN A 122 -15.30 13.03 -22.21
N ASN A 123 -15.97 11.87 -22.19
CA ASN A 123 -16.58 11.35 -20.97
C ASN A 123 -15.51 11.11 -19.89
N TRP A 124 -14.36 10.53 -20.25
CA TRP A 124 -13.23 10.38 -19.35
C TRP A 124 -12.69 11.73 -18.85
N PHE A 125 -12.46 12.72 -19.72
CA PHE A 125 -12.05 14.06 -19.29
C PHE A 125 -13.01 14.69 -18.28
N SER A 126 -14.31 14.40 -18.38
CA SER A 126 -15.34 14.92 -17.47
C SER A 126 -15.38 14.24 -16.09
N LYS A 127 -14.75 13.06 -15.93
CA LYS A 127 -14.71 12.34 -14.65
C LYS A 127 -13.98 13.12 -13.56
N VAL A 128 -12.87 13.80 -13.90
CA VAL A 128 -12.04 14.54 -12.95
C VAL A 128 -11.83 15.96 -13.45
N SER A 129 -12.22 16.95 -12.62
CA SER A 129 -11.87 18.35 -12.85
C SER A 129 -10.46 18.62 -12.34
N LEU A 130 -9.49 18.76 -13.24
CA LEU A 130 -8.10 19.08 -12.89
C LEU A 130 -7.83 20.60 -12.79
N GLU A 131 -8.86 21.44 -12.96
CA GLU A 131 -8.72 22.90 -13.09
C GLU A 131 -9.49 23.71 -12.02
N GLY A 132 -10.15 23.07 -11.05
CA GLY A 132 -10.84 23.78 -9.95
C GLY A 132 -10.92 22.99 -8.63
N ASP A 133 -11.24 23.70 -7.54
CA ASP A 133 -11.33 23.23 -6.14
C ASP A 133 -12.48 22.23 -5.86
N GLN A 134 -13.24 21.82 -6.87
CA GLN A 134 -14.32 20.85 -6.69
C GLN A 134 -13.86 19.45 -7.10
N GLU A 135 -13.32 18.73 -6.12
CA GLU A 135 -12.98 17.32 -6.28
C GLU A 135 -14.22 16.45 -6.12
N LYS A 136 -14.63 15.82 -7.22
CA LYS A 136 -15.40 14.57 -7.14
C LYS A 136 -14.46 13.50 -6.58
N ASN A 137 -14.93 12.75 -5.59
CA ASN A 137 -14.26 11.56 -5.03
C ASN A 137 -13.99 10.51 -6.13
N VAL A 138 -12.92 10.72 -6.91
CA VAL A 138 -12.46 9.80 -7.95
C VAL A 138 -11.05 9.35 -7.59
N ILE A 139 -10.84 8.04 -7.60
CA ILE A 139 -9.54 7.42 -7.38
C ILE A 139 -8.64 7.79 -8.57
N LEU A 140 -7.70 8.72 -8.37
CA LEU A 140 -6.77 9.22 -9.39
C LEU A 140 -5.98 8.10 -10.07
N GLU A 141 -5.72 6.99 -9.36
CA GLU A 141 -5.08 5.79 -9.91
C GLU A 141 -5.93 5.11 -10.99
N GLU A 142 -7.24 4.95 -10.77
CA GLU A 142 -8.14 4.36 -11.76
C GLU A 142 -8.29 5.28 -12.97
N TYR A 143 -8.34 6.59 -12.73
CA TYR A 143 -8.34 7.61 -13.78
C TYR A 143 -7.09 7.52 -14.67
N ILE A 144 -5.91 7.37 -14.08
CA ILE A 144 -4.65 7.23 -14.82
C ILE A 144 -4.59 5.91 -15.59
N ARG A 145 -5.02 4.80 -14.98
CA ARG A 145 -5.08 3.50 -15.66
C ARG A 145 -5.97 3.54 -16.89
N GLU A 146 -7.17 4.13 -16.78
CA GLU A 146 -8.07 4.33 -17.92
C GLU A 146 -7.44 5.24 -18.99
N GLY A 147 -6.79 6.33 -18.57
CA GLY A 147 -6.10 7.25 -19.47
C GLY A 147 -4.94 6.60 -20.24
N GLU A 148 -4.20 5.68 -19.62
CA GLU A 148 -3.12 4.93 -20.28
C GLU A 148 -3.65 4.01 -21.38
N VAL A 149 -4.83 3.41 -21.20
CA VAL A 149 -5.50 2.63 -22.26
C VAL A 149 -5.86 3.54 -23.43
N PHE A 150 -6.41 4.73 -23.17
CA PHE A 150 -6.73 5.69 -24.21
C PHE A 150 -5.46 6.20 -24.94
N LEU A 151 -4.37 6.39 -24.20
CA LEU A 151 -3.07 6.81 -24.73
C LEU A 151 -2.45 5.73 -25.64
N ALA A 152 -2.49 4.46 -25.22
CA ALA A 152 -1.97 3.33 -25.99
C ALA A 152 -2.69 3.17 -27.33
N GLN A 153 -4.00 3.44 -27.33
CA GLN A 153 -4.81 3.37 -28.54
C GLN A 153 -4.70 4.67 -29.37
N ALA A 154 -4.10 5.76 -28.87
CA ALA A 154 -4.38 7.15 -29.27
C ALA A 154 -4.14 7.50 -30.74
N GLY A 155 -5.15 8.18 -31.34
CA GLY A 155 -5.07 8.90 -32.62
C GLY A 155 -4.88 10.41 -32.39
N GLU A 156 -5.77 11.25 -32.92
CA GLU A 156 -5.70 12.72 -32.84
C GLU A 156 -5.72 13.28 -31.40
N GLU A 157 -6.35 12.59 -30.45
CA GLU A 157 -6.51 13.05 -29.07
C GLU A 157 -5.28 12.76 -28.17
N ARG A 158 -4.23 12.14 -28.73
CA ARG A 158 -3.05 11.66 -27.98
C ARG A 158 -2.42 12.74 -27.11
N GLU A 159 -2.21 13.93 -27.68
CA GLU A 159 -1.55 15.04 -26.98
C GLU A 159 -2.40 15.55 -25.81
N ALA A 160 -3.71 15.66 -26.01
CA ALA A 160 -4.64 16.07 -24.96
C ALA A 160 -4.70 15.05 -23.81
N VAL A 161 -4.76 13.75 -24.14
CA VAL A 161 -4.73 12.66 -23.16
C VAL A 161 -3.40 12.64 -22.41
N GLN A 162 -2.27 12.76 -23.11
CA GLN A 162 -0.93 12.80 -22.52
C GLN A 162 -0.80 13.98 -21.54
N LYS A 163 -1.15 15.20 -21.97
CA LYS A 163 -1.09 16.40 -21.12
C LYS A 163 -1.98 16.26 -19.88
N ARG A 164 -3.15 15.63 -20.01
CA ARG A 164 -4.08 15.37 -18.90
C ARG A 164 -3.50 14.34 -17.93
N LEU A 165 -2.91 13.26 -18.44
CA LEU A 165 -2.20 12.25 -17.66
C LEU A 165 -1.01 12.83 -16.91
N ASP A 166 -0.22 13.68 -17.56
CA ASP A 166 0.94 14.32 -16.93
C ASP A 166 0.52 15.27 -15.82
N LYS A 167 -0.56 16.06 -16.02
CA LYS A 167 -1.17 16.86 -14.93
C LYS A 167 -1.68 15.98 -13.78
N ALA A 168 -2.33 14.85 -14.09
CA ALA A 168 -2.82 13.92 -13.07
C ALA A 168 -1.67 13.26 -12.30
N ARG A 169 -0.60 12.85 -13.00
CA ARG A 169 0.63 12.31 -12.42
C ARG A 169 1.37 13.34 -11.59
N GLN A 170 1.45 14.60 -12.03
CA GLN A 170 2.01 15.71 -11.25
C GLN A 170 1.20 15.98 -9.97
N ARG A 171 -0.13 15.90 -10.04
CA ARG A 171 -0.97 15.95 -8.83
C ARG A 171 -0.75 14.74 -7.91
N MET A 172 -0.41 13.57 -8.46
CA MET A 172 -0.04 12.39 -7.67
C MET A 172 1.42 12.36 -7.21
N ALA A 173 2.30 13.21 -7.76
CA ALA A 173 3.73 13.21 -7.46
C ALA A 173 3.98 13.79 -6.06
N MET A 174 3.73 12.96 -5.04
CA MET A 174 4.13 13.21 -3.67
C MET A 174 5.63 12.90 -3.55
N ASP A 175 6.40 13.88 -3.06
CA ASP A 175 7.83 13.71 -2.77
C ASP A 175 7.99 12.87 -1.49
N PHE A 176 8.13 11.55 -1.67
CA PHE A 176 8.32 10.61 -0.56
C PHE A 176 9.71 10.66 0.07
N SER A 177 10.68 11.42 -0.48
CA SER A 177 12.01 11.58 0.13
C SER A 177 11.92 12.18 1.55
N ARG A 178 10.84 12.90 1.84
CA ARG A 178 10.55 13.44 3.18
C ARG A 178 10.18 12.35 4.19
N LEU A 179 9.58 11.25 3.74
CA LEU A 179 9.24 10.10 4.60
C LEU A 179 10.50 9.32 5.01
N GLU A 180 11.53 9.31 4.15
CA GLU A 180 12.79 8.64 4.45
C GLU A 180 13.54 9.32 5.61
N LYS A 181 13.41 10.66 5.69
CA LYS A 181 13.98 11.53 6.73
C LYS A 181 13.09 11.65 7.97
N LEU A 182 12.03 10.86 8.09
CA LEU A 182 11.18 10.86 9.27
C LEU A 182 11.96 10.24 10.44
N HIS A 183 12.16 11.00 11.51
CA HIS A 183 12.73 10.56 12.77
C HIS A 183 11.71 10.80 13.86
N LEU A 184 11.25 9.72 14.50
CA LEU A 184 10.27 9.78 15.58
C LEU A 184 11.00 9.77 16.92
N VAL A 185 10.70 10.75 17.76
CA VAL A 185 11.42 10.96 19.02
C VAL A 185 10.45 10.82 20.18
N ALA A 186 10.81 9.96 21.15
CA ALA A 186 10.17 9.93 22.46
C ALA A 186 10.86 10.94 23.39
N ASP A 187 10.12 11.90 23.92
CA ASP A 187 10.64 12.93 24.80
C ASP A 187 10.54 12.49 26.27
N TRP A 188 11.57 11.76 26.72
CA TRP A 188 11.67 11.24 28.08
C TRP A 188 11.76 12.33 29.15
N ALA A 189 12.00 13.60 28.78
CA ALA A 189 11.96 14.71 29.74
C ALA A 189 10.55 14.96 30.29
N ASN A 190 9.50 14.50 29.57
CA ASN A 190 8.12 14.62 30.01
C ASN A 190 7.69 13.56 31.04
N VAL A 191 8.56 12.58 31.34
CA VAL A 191 8.28 11.57 32.38
C VAL A 191 8.60 12.14 33.75
N THR A 192 7.65 12.05 34.69
CA THR A 192 7.88 12.54 36.05
C THR A 192 8.98 11.70 36.75
N PRO A 193 9.81 12.33 37.60
CA PRO A 193 10.80 11.59 38.37
C PRO A 193 10.16 10.74 39.50
N LEU A 194 8.86 10.90 39.77
CA LEU A 194 8.15 10.21 40.85
C LEU A 194 8.13 8.69 40.65
N LEU A 195 7.85 8.23 39.44
CA LEU A 195 7.79 6.80 39.15
C LEU A 195 9.16 6.11 39.36
N PRO A 196 10.27 6.59 38.76
CA PRO A 196 11.58 6.02 39.04
C PRO A 196 11.98 6.09 40.52
N LEU A 197 11.73 7.20 41.21
CA LEU A 197 12.02 7.33 42.64
C LEU A 197 11.18 6.36 43.50
N GLY A 198 9.91 6.18 43.14
CA GLY A 198 9.00 5.21 43.75
C GLY A 198 9.49 3.78 43.56
N LEU A 199 9.95 3.42 42.35
CA LEU A 199 10.54 2.11 42.07
C LEU A 199 11.83 1.89 42.87
N ILE A 200 12.72 2.90 42.99
CA ILE A 200 13.90 2.83 43.87
C ILE A 200 13.47 2.58 45.31
N GLY A 201 12.50 3.36 45.80
CA GLY A 201 12.02 3.27 47.18
C GLY A 201 11.43 1.89 47.49
N VAL A 202 10.54 1.38 46.63
CA VAL A 202 9.90 0.08 46.81
C VAL A 202 10.92 -1.05 46.70
N LEU A 203 11.72 -1.10 45.63
CA LEU A 203 12.72 -2.17 45.44
C LEU A 203 13.80 -2.13 46.53
N GLY A 204 14.23 -0.93 46.94
CA GLY A 204 15.16 -0.72 48.03
C GLY A 204 14.60 -1.20 49.37
N LEU A 205 13.37 -0.82 49.70
CA LEU A 205 12.70 -1.24 50.93
C LEU A 205 12.48 -2.75 50.96
N LEU A 206 12.03 -3.36 49.85
CA LEU A 206 11.87 -4.81 49.73
C LEU A 206 13.21 -5.54 49.88
N SER A 207 14.29 -5.00 49.30
CA SER A 207 15.63 -5.57 49.40
C SER A 207 16.18 -5.50 50.84
N VAL A 208 16.07 -4.35 51.49
CA VAL A 208 16.49 -4.16 52.89
C VAL A 208 15.66 -5.06 53.82
N TRP A 209 14.35 -5.13 53.61
CA TRP A 209 13.47 -5.97 54.42
C TRP A 209 13.77 -7.45 54.24
N GLY A 210 14.02 -7.90 53.00
CA GLY A 210 14.46 -9.26 52.71
C GLY A 210 15.79 -9.59 53.40
N PHE A 211 16.75 -8.66 53.35
CA PHE A 211 18.06 -8.82 54.00
C PHE A 211 17.96 -8.90 55.54
N LEU A 212 17.20 -8.00 56.17
CA LEU A 212 17.00 -8.01 57.63
C LEU A 212 16.30 -9.29 58.11
N ASN A 213 15.41 -9.84 57.29
CA ASN A 213 14.71 -11.09 57.63
C ASN A 213 15.50 -12.35 57.25
N ILE A 214 16.62 -12.24 56.53
CA ILE A 214 17.48 -13.38 56.19
C ILE A 214 18.06 -14.05 57.44
N SER A 215 18.43 -13.25 58.46
CA SER A 215 18.92 -13.79 59.74
C SER A 215 17.82 -14.56 60.48
N ASN A 216 16.59 -14.04 60.46
CA ASN A 216 15.42 -14.72 61.03
C ASN A 216 15.12 -16.03 60.29
N PHE A 217 15.24 -16.03 58.96
CA PHE A 217 15.12 -17.23 58.13
C PHE A 217 16.19 -18.27 58.47
N LEU A 218 17.47 -17.87 58.50
CA LEU A 218 18.59 -18.77 58.81
C LEU A 218 18.48 -19.37 60.21
N THR A 219 18.04 -18.56 61.19
CA THR A 219 17.80 -19.01 62.57
C THR A 219 16.66 -20.03 62.62
N ALA A 220 15.55 -19.77 61.92
CA ALA A 220 14.41 -20.68 61.87
C ALA A 220 14.73 -21.99 61.12
N LEU A 221 15.50 -21.90 60.03
CA LEU A 221 16.02 -23.05 59.30
C LEU A 221 16.93 -23.91 60.18
N LYS A 222 17.86 -23.28 60.91
CA LYS A 222 18.75 -23.96 61.86
C LYS A 222 17.95 -24.70 62.94
N MET A 223 16.94 -24.07 63.52
CA MET A 223 16.07 -24.69 64.54
C MET A 223 15.29 -25.88 63.97
N THR A 224 14.83 -25.79 62.73
CA THR A 224 14.11 -26.87 62.03
C THR A 224 15.03 -28.04 61.69
N VAL A 225 16.27 -27.76 61.23
CA VAL A 225 17.27 -28.79 60.95
C VAL A 225 17.74 -29.47 62.24
N MET A 226 17.95 -28.70 63.31
CA MET A 226 18.31 -29.27 64.62
C MET A 226 17.21 -30.18 65.17
N SER A 227 15.92 -29.82 65.04
CA SER A 227 14.82 -30.68 65.50
C SER A 227 14.66 -31.95 64.68
N LEU A 228 14.95 -31.90 63.36
CA LEU A 228 14.95 -33.07 62.47
C LEU A 228 16.13 -34.02 62.73
N LEU A 229 17.31 -33.49 63.08
CA LEU A 229 18.50 -34.27 63.37
C LEU A 229 18.53 -34.79 64.83
N SER A 230 17.88 -34.11 65.77
CA SER A 230 17.70 -34.60 67.14
C SER A 230 16.67 -35.74 67.14
N ARG A 231 17.16 -36.97 67.04
CA ARG A 231 16.39 -38.22 66.98
C ARG A 231 15.79 -38.60 68.35
N GLU A 232 15.18 -37.66 69.07
CA GLU A 232 14.53 -37.91 70.35
C GLU A 232 13.01 -37.90 70.18
N ARG A 233 12.40 -39.08 70.37
CA ARG A 233 10.96 -39.28 70.54
C ARG A 233 10.50 -38.54 71.79
N SER A 234 10.17 -37.27 71.68
CA SER A 234 9.20 -36.66 72.60
C SER A 234 8.48 -35.53 71.87
N SER A 235 7.18 -35.47 72.10
CA SER A 235 6.18 -34.57 71.54
C SER A 235 6.43 -33.08 71.83
N ARG A 236 7.57 -32.55 71.40
CA ARG A 236 7.82 -31.11 71.38
C ARG A 236 7.24 -30.56 70.08
N THR A 237 6.04 -30.00 70.19
CA THR A 237 5.47 -29.10 69.18
C THR A 237 6.53 -28.08 68.78
N LEU A 238 6.91 -28.06 67.52
CA LEU A 238 7.77 -27.04 66.92
C LEU A 238 7.07 -25.69 67.05
N VAL A 239 7.37 -24.93 68.09
CA VAL A 239 6.88 -23.55 68.25
C VAL A 239 7.76 -22.66 67.38
N ILE A 240 7.44 -22.61 66.09
CA ILE A 240 8.01 -21.61 65.19
C ILE A 240 7.38 -20.27 65.56
N SER A 241 8.20 -19.30 65.99
CA SER A 241 7.68 -17.97 66.28
C SER A 241 7.03 -17.38 65.01
N LEU A 242 5.93 -16.65 65.14
CA LEU A 242 5.26 -16.02 63.99
C LEU A 242 6.22 -15.15 63.16
N LYS A 243 7.21 -14.52 63.82
CA LYS A 243 8.29 -13.73 63.20
C LYS A 243 9.26 -14.60 62.36
N SER A 244 9.55 -15.80 62.83
CA SER A 244 10.37 -16.79 62.12
C SER A 244 9.61 -17.36 60.92
N LEU A 245 8.31 -17.64 61.09
CA LEU A 245 7.44 -18.12 60.01
C LEU A 245 7.29 -17.06 58.90
N SER A 246 7.11 -15.79 59.27
CA SER A 246 7.06 -14.69 58.32
C SER A 246 8.40 -14.52 57.59
N GLY A 247 9.54 -14.64 58.29
CA GLY A 247 10.86 -14.62 57.66
C GLY A 247 11.08 -15.77 56.67
N ILE A 248 10.62 -16.98 56.99
CA ILE A 248 10.72 -18.16 56.11
C ILE A 248 9.89 -18.04 54.84
N ILE A 249 8.68 -17.51 54.94
CA ILE A 249 7.76 -17.48 53.79
C ILE A 249 7.97 -16.20 52.98
N LEU A 250 8.00 -15.03 53.63
CA LEU A 250 8.07 -13.75 52.91
C LEU A 250 9.48 -13.40 52.44
N GLY A 251 10.54 -13.81 53.14
CA GLY A 251 11.92 -13.48 52.75
C GLY A 251 12.29 -14.00 51.35
N PRO A 252 12.21 -15.32 51.10
CA PRO A 252 12.45 -15.91 49.79
C PRO A 252 11.47 -15.42 48.71
N LEU A 253 10.19 -15.22 49.08
CA LEU A 253 9.18 -14.71 48.17
C LEU A 253 9.53 -13.30 47.68
N LEU A 254 9.91 -12.38 48.57
CA LEU A 254 10.29 -11.03 48.19
C LEU A 254 11.60 -10.97 47.41
N PHE A 255 12.58 -11.79 47.78
CA PHE A 255 13.81 -11.92 46.99
C PHE A 255 13.49 -12.44 45.57
N TYR A 256 12.57 -13.40 45.46
CA TYR A 256 12.10 -13.92 44.17
C TYR A 256 11.34 -12.85 43.36
N VAL A 257 10.53 -12.01 44.02
CA VAL A 257 9.86 -10.86 43.39
C VAL A 257 10.90 -9.87 42.83
N VAL A 258 11.91 -9.47 43.62
CA VAL A 258 12.99 -8.59 43.15
C VAL A 258 13.80 -9.22 42.02
N TYR A 259 14.09 -10.52 42.12
CA TYR A 259 14.77 -11.28 41.08
C TYR A 259 13.99 -11.34 39.77
N LEU A 260 12.67 -11.57 39.81
CA LEU A 260 11.83 -11.55 38.62
C LEU A 260 11.73 -10.15 38.01
N SER A 261 11.61 -9.11 38.85
CA SER A 261 11.53 -7.71 38.40
C SER A 261 12.78 -7.21 37.67
N THR A 262 13.95 -7.77 37.98
CA THR A 262 15.25 -7.39 37.39
C THR A 262 15.70 -8.28 36.23
N ARG A 263 14.95 -9.35 35.93
CA ARG A 263 15.23 -10.25 34.80
C ARG A 263 14.78 -9.59 33.49
N VAL A 264 15.76 -9.11 32.72
CA VAL A 264 15.59 -8.62 31.36
C VAL A 264 15.53 -9.80 30.39
N GLU A 265 14.50 -9.85 29.55
CA GLU A 265 14.45 -10.77 28.41
C GLU A 265 15.35 -10.25 27.29
N LYS A 266 16.11 -11.13 26.63
CA LYS A 266 16.80 -10.76 25.40
C LYS A 266 15.72 -10.44 24.37
N THR A 267 15.60 -9.18 23.98
CA THR A 267 14.79 -8.75 22.84
C THR A 267 15.41 -9.40 21.58
N PRO A 268 14.71 -10.30 20.85
CA PRO A 268 15.26 -10.83 19.59
C PRO A 268 15.53 -9.69 18.59
N ALA A 269 16.51 -9.96 17.73
CA ALA A 269 17.15 -9.04 16.78
C ALA A 269 16.17 -8.30 15.85
N GLU A 270 16.67 -7.16 15.34
CA GLU A 270 16.12 -6.24 14.35
C GLU A 270 14.81 -6.68 13.67
N GLN A 271 13.78 -5.86 13.86
CA GLN A 271 12.64 -5.90 12.94
C GLN A 271 13.15 -5.60 11.54
N GLU A 272 12.92 -6.53 10.63
CA GLU A 272 13.15 -6.34 9.20
C GLU A 272 12.51 -5.00 8.78
N ILE A 273 13.30 -4.12 8.18
CA ILE A 273 12.84 -2.80 7.74
C ILE A 273 11.72 -3.03 6.72
N ALA A 274 10.48 -2.82 7.15
CA ALA A 274 9.33 -3.01 6.28
C ALA A 274 9.30 -1.87 5.25
N GLU A 275 9.53 -2.20 3.98
CA GLU A 275 9.24 -1.26 2.90
C GLU A 275 7.74 -0.98 2.86
N LEU A 276 7.37 0.30 2.94
CA LEU A 276 5.98 0.72 2.76
C LEU A 276 5.56 0.57 1.29
N SER A 277 4.38 0.00 1.09
CA SER A 277 3.61 0.05 -0.15
C SER A 277 3.33 1.49 -0.54
N ILE A 278 3.11 1.71 -1.84
CA ILE A 278 2.83 3.05 -2.37
C ILE A 278 1.61 3.68 -1.70
N VAL A 279 0.58 2.86 -1.40
CA VAL A 279 -0.65 3.30 -0.73
C VAL A 279 -0.34 3.75 0.71
N ALA A 280 0.49 2.99 1.44
CA ALA A 280 0.90 3.36 2.79
C ALA A 280 1.80 4.60 2.80
N LYS A 281 2.75 4.73 1.87
CA LYS A 281 3.56 5.96 1.69
C LYS A 281 2.66 7.18 1.44
N ARG A 282 1.67 7.06 0.56
CA ARG A 282 0.68 8.11 0.30
C ARG A 282 -0.09 8.50 1.55
N ALA A 283 -0.66 7.52 2.26
CA ALA A 283 -1.45 7.81 3.47
C ALA A 283 -0.63 8.52 4.55
N LEU A 284 0.62 8.07 4.77
CA LEU A 284 1.53 8.70 5.72
C LEU A 284 1.91 10.13 5.27
N TYR A 285 2.22 10.33 3.98
CA TYR A 285 2.50 11.66 3.44
C TYR A 285 1.33 12.61 3.65
N LEU A 286 0.10 12.20 3.35
CA LEU A 286 -1.10 13.03 3.52
C LEU A 286 -1.35 13.38 5.00
N SER A 287 -1.06 12.44 5.90
CA SER A 287 -1.14 12.67 7.35
C SER A 287 -0.11 13.70 7.81
N LEU A 288 1.14 13.55 7.40
CA LEU A 288 2.20 14.50 7.74
C LEU A 288 1.95 15.88 7.11
N ASN A 289 1.42 15.91 5.89
CA ASN A 289 1.10 17.14 5.17
C ASN A 289 0.03 17.97 5.89
N SER A 290 -0.87 17.35 6.68
CA SER A 290 -1.84 18.10 7.49
C SER A 290 -1.21 18.86 8.65
N HIS A 291 -0.04 18.43 9.12
CA HIS A 291 0.76 19.14 10.11
C HIS A 291 1.70 20.15 9.46
N PHE A 292 2.53 19.68 8.50
CA PHE A 292 3.63 20.48 7.97
C PHE A 292 3.26 21.36 6.78
N ASN A 293 2.07 21.20 6.20
CA ASN A 293 1.59 21.97 5.04
C ASN A 293 2.62 22.02 3.89
N TRP A 294 3.09 20.86 3.43
CA TRP A 294 4.04 20.75 2.33
C TRP A 294 3.42 21.05 0.96
N SER A 295 2.15 20.69 0.77
CA SER A 295 1.42 20.84 -0.48
C SER A 295 -0.07 21.04 -0.24
N ASN A 296 -0.76 21.63 -1.22
CA ASN A 296 -2.23 21.62 -1.23
C ASN A 296 -2.73 20.18 -1.28
N GLN A 297 -3.77 19.88 -0.51
CA GLN A 297 -4.36 18.56 -0.39
C GLN A 297 -5.84 18.70 -0.10
N SER A 298 -6.63 17.77 -0.64
CA SER A 298 -8.03 17.61 -0.29
C SER A 298 -8.22 16.62 0.85
N ALA A 299 -9.40 16.67 1.47
CA ALA A 299 -9.82 15.72 2.47
C ALA A 299 -9.87 14.32 1.86
N GLN A 300 -9.12 13.38 2.44
CA GLN A 300 -9.01 12.02 1.92
C GLN A 300 -9.15 11.01 3.04
N LYS A 301 -9.58 9.81 2.66
CA LYS A 301 -9.68 8.65 3.53
C LYS A 301 -8.99 7.49 2.84
N VAL A 302 -7.89 7.02 3.42
CA VAL A 302 -7.06 5.96 2.83
C VAL A 302 -7.00 4.79 3.79
N GLU A 303 -7.26 3.59 3.28
CA GLU A 303 -7.15 2.35 4.04
C GLU A 303 -5.77 1.72 3.78
N VAL A 304 -5.09 1.34 4.85
CA VAL A 304 -3.72 0.79 4.80
C VAL A 304 -3.57 -0.40 5.73
N SER A 305 -2.60 -1.26 5.44
CA SER A 305 -2.23 -2.34 6.35
C SER A 305 -1.68 -1.77 7.66
N SER A 306 -2.28 -2.16 8.79
CA SER A 306 -1.80 -1.78 10.13
C SER A 306 -0.41 -2.33 10.41
N SER A 307 -0.15 -3.57 10.00
CA SER A 307 1.15 -4.23 10.22
C SER A 307 2.27 -3.56 9.46
N GLU A 308 2.03 -3.18 8.22
CA GLU A 308 3.01 -2.48 7.37
C GLU A 308 3.30 -1.09 7.94
N MET A 309 2.24 -0.31 8.19
CA MET A 309 2.35 1.06 8.66
C MET A 309 3.04 1.14 10.03
N LEU A 310 2.59 0.34 10.99
CA LEU A 310 3.13 0.40 12.37
C LEU A 310 4.57 -0.11 12.44
N ARG A 311 4.94 -1.17 11.70
CA ARG A 311 6.34 -1.63 11.65
C ARG A 311 7.26 -0.55 11.09
N PHE A 312 6.84 0.12 10.02
CA PHE A 312 7.61 1.24 9.47
C PHE A 312 7.77 2.35 10.50
N LEU A 313 6.68 2.81 11.13
CA LEU A 313 6.76 3.87 12.15
C LEU A 313 7.65 3.48 13.32
N PHE A 314 7.53 2.26 13.85
CA PHE A 314 8.37 1.80 14.96
C PHE A 314 9.84 1.67 14.57
N SER A 315 10.15 1.36 13.30
CA SER A 315 11.54 1.38 12.80
C SER A 315 12.15 2.78 12.72
N LYS A 316 11.32 3.84 12.71
CA LYS A 316 11.75 5.24 12.69
C LYS A 316 11.87 5.86 14.08
N ILE A 317 11.63 5.10 15.15
CA ILE A 317 11.82 5.60 16.51
C ILE A 317 13.31 5.62 16.82
N GLU A 318 13.85 6.83 16.96
CA GLU A 318 15.22 7.06 17.40
C GLU A 318 15.25 7.40 18.88
N ASN A 319 16.36 7.03 19.51
CA ASN A 319 16.65 7.47 20.86
C ASN A 319 17.52 8.72 20.76
N PRO A 320 17.16 9.84 21.40
CA PRO A 320 18.17 10.85 21.69
C PRO A 320 19.27 10.16 22.51
N ASP A 321 20.52 10.37 22.11
CA ASP A 321 21.69 9.76 22.72
C ASP A 321 21.57 9.69 24.24
N ILE A 322 21.99 8.55 24.81
CA ILE A 322 22.10 8.28 26.24
C ILE A 322 22.99 9.37 26.84
N THR A 323 22.40 10.50 27.21
CA THR A 323 23.13 11.58 27.87
C THR A 323 23.32 11.13 29.32
N SER A 324 24.50 10.56 29.50
CA SER A 324 25.16 10.21 30.75
C SER A 324 25.04 11.34 31.78
N GLY A 325 24.32 11.08 32.87
CA GLY A 325 24.31 12.01 34.03
C GLY A 325 23.15 11.91 35.03
N GLY A 326 22.28 10.89 34.98
CA GLY A 326 21.11 10.81 35.86
C GLY A 326 20.93 9.44 36.53
N TYR A 327 20.13 9.41 37.60
CA TYR A 327 19.73 8.20 38.35
C TYR A 327 18.83 7.24 37.53
N VAL A 328 18.33 7.70 36.38
CA VAL A 328 17.38 6.98 35.51
C VAL A 328 17.81 7.20 34.06
N GLN A 329 17.84 6.13 33.26
CA GLN A 329 18.06 6.20 31.82
C GLN A 329 17.04 5.31 31.11
N PHE A 330 16.35 5.84 30.10
CA PHE A 330 15.43 5.08 29.28
C PHE A 330 16.15 4.57 28.02
N GLY A 331 15.96 3.28 27.72
CA GLY A 331 16.41 2.68 26.47
C GLY A 331 15.43 2.95 25.33
N THR A 332 15.80 2.54 24.12
CA THR A 332 14.92 2.64 22.95
C THR A 332 13.67 1.77 23.17
N PRO A 333 12.45 2.32 22.99
CA PRO A 333 11.24 1.54 23.09
C PRO A 333 11.16 0.53 21.94
N VAL A 334 10.77 -0.70 22.24
CA VAL A 334 10.60 -1.76 21.24
C VAL A 334 9.14 -2.14 21.16
N PHE A 335 8.52 -1.95 20.00
CA PHE A 335 7.12 -2.26 19.76
C PHE A 335 7.00 -3.48 18.87
N ARG A 336 6.12 -4.42 19.22
CA ARG A 336 5.86 -5.64 18.45
C ARG A 336 4.38 -5.85 18.24
N LEU A 337 4.00 -5.97 16.98
CA LEU A 337 2.63 -6.29 16.63
C LEU A 337 2.42 -7.80 16.75
N GLU A 338 1.57 -8.20 17.70
CA GLU A 338 1.04 -9.55 17.84
C GLU A 338 -0.39 -9.59 17.26
N PRO A 339 -0.96 -10.78 16.95
CA PRO A 339 -2.25 -10.89 16.25
C PRO A 339 -3.43 -10.14 16.90
N GLU A 340 -3.39 -9.92 18.22
CA GLU A 340 -4.49 -9.28 18.95
C GLU A 340 -4.08 -8.09 19.81
N ARG A 341 -2.79 -7.75 19.82
CA ARG A 341 -2.25 -6.73 20.73
C ARG A 341 -0.92 -6.18 20.23
N LEU A 342 -0.59 -5.01 20.71
CA LEU A 342 0.71 -4.39 20.53
C LEU A 342 1.51 -4.57 21.82
N ARG A 343 2.61 -5.32 21.75
CA ARG A 343 3.54 -5.51 22.86
C ARG A 343 4.58 -4.41 22.82
N TRP A 344 4.58 -3.53 23.82
CA TRP A 344 5.59 -2.50 24.00
C TRP A 344 6.55 -2.90 25.11
N VAL A 345 7.84 -2.98 24.80
CA VAL A 345 8.91 -3.24 25.76
C VAL A 345 9.74 -1.98 25.93
N GLN A 346 9.77 -1.46 27.16
CA GLN A 346 10.56 -0.31 27.56
C GLN A 346 11.71 -0.75 28.47
N GLY A 347 12.94 -0.67 27.96
CA GLY A 347 14.13 -0.82 28.79
C GLY A 347 14.36 0.43 29.63
N MET A 348 14.75 0.28 30.89
CA MET A 348 15.25 1.38 31.71
C MET A 348 16.41 0.92 32.59
N LYS A 349 17.30 1.84 32.92
CA LYS A 349 18.37 1.63 33.87
C LYS A 349 18.15 2.57 35.05
N LEU A 350 18.00 1.98 36.23
CA LEU A 350 17.78 2.67 37.48
C LEU A 350 19.05 2.51 38.31
N LEU A 351 19.83 3.58 38.49
CA LEU A 351 21.21 3.51 38.97
C LEU A 351 22.05 2.53 38.12
N TRP A 352 22.33 1.34 38.65
CA TRP A 352 23.03 0.23 37.98
C TRP A 352 22.13 -0.98 37.71
N PHE A 353 20.86 -0.94 38.13
CA PHE A 353 19.93 -2.04 37.94
C PHE A 353 19.21 -1.89 36.59
N PRO A 354 19.32 -2.88 35.69
CA PRO A 354 18.50 -2.91 34.49
C PRO A 354 17.09 -3.38 34.86
N LEU A 355 16.10 -2.63 34.39
CA LEU A 355 14.70 -2.97 34.51
C LEU A 355 14.08 -2.98 33.11
N GLN A 356 13.09 -3.84 32.93
CA GLN A 356 12.33 -3.92 31.69
C GLN A 356 10.87 -3.80 32.06
N MET A 357 10.19 -2.84 31.47
CA MET A 357 8.74 -2.72 31.55
C MET A 357 8.16 -3.27 30.26
N GLU A 358 7.09 -4.03 30.39
CA GLU A 358 6.34 -4.53 29.24
C GLU A 358 4.87 -4.19 29.41
N PHE A 359 4.34 -3.54 28.38
CA PHE A 359 2.95 -3.13 28.26
C PHE A 359 2.30 -3.90 27.12
N LEU A 360 1.11 -4.41 27.36
CA LEU A 360 0.24 -5.00 26.34
C LEU A 360 -0.84 -3.98 26.02
N LEU A 361 -0.86 -3.49 24.79
CA LEU A 361 -1.78 -2.45 24.32
C LEU A 361 -2.82 -3.07 23.36
N PRO A 362 -4.09 -2.65 23.39
CA PRO A 362 -5.12 -3.16 22.49
C PRO A 362 -4.91 -2.66 21.05
N ILE A 363 -5.29 -3.48 20.06
CA ILE A 363 -5.34 -3.10 18.65
C ILE A 363 -6.72 -3.45 18.06
N GLY A 364 -7.08 -2.80 16.95
CA GLY A 364 -8.24 -3.17 16.15
C GLY A 364 -9.56 -2.51 16.55
N SER A 365 -9.56 -1.52 17.45
CA SER A 365 -10.74 -0.72 17.78
C SER A 365 -10.38 0.73 18.13
N GLY A 366 -11.22 1.67 17.71
CA GLY A 366 -11.11 3.09 18.10
C GLY A 366 -10.05 3.87 17.33
N THR A 367 -9.67 5.03 17.87
CA THR A 367 -8.61 5.89 17.32
C THR A 367 -7.26 5.36 17.78
N PHE A 368 -6.32 5.24 16.84
CA PHE A 368 -4.96 4.86 17.15
C PHE A 368 -4.21 6.03 17.81
N SER A 369 -3.61 5.79 18.97
CA SER A 369 -2.67 6.70 19.63
C SER A 369 -1.81 5.91 20.61
N LEU A 370 -0.51 6.21 20.65
CA LEU A 370 0.39 5.65 21.67
C LEU A 370 0.26 6.39 23.02
N PHE A 371 -0.04 7.69 22.98
CA PHE A 371 -0.18 8.52 24.19
C PHE A 371 -1.44 8.17 25.00
N ASN A 372 -2.57 7.91 24.34
CA ASN A 372 -3.87 7.66 24.97
C ASN A 372 -4.32 6.18 24.88
N SER A 373 -3.37 5.25 24.96
CA SER A 373 -3.66 3.82 24.86
C SER A 373 -4.05 3.21 26.20
N ALA A 374 -5.17 2.50 26.27
CA ALA A 374 -5.46 1.62 27.40
C ALA A 374 -4.40 0.51 27.54
N THR A 375 -4.22 -0.03 28.74
CA THR A 375 -3.25 -1.11 29.00
C THR A 375 -3.99 -2.41 29.31
N LEU A 376 -3.86 -3.43 28.46
CA LEU A 376 -4.42 -4.78 28.69
C LEU A 376 -3.65 -5.56 29.76
N GLY A 377 -2.38 -5.22 29.97
CA GLY A 377 -1.53 -5.89 30.93
C GLY A 377 -0.18 -5.22 31.06
N PHE A 378 0.45 -5.42 32.22
CA PHE A 378 1.77 -4.89 32.50
C PHE A 378 2.61 -5.92 33.24
N SER A 379 3.90 -5.92 32.93
CA SER A 379 4.89 -6.69 33.67
C SER A 379 6.17 -5.89 33.88
N LEU A 380 6.80 -6.13 35.03
CA LEU A 380 8.13 -5.62 35.35
C LEU A 380 9.09 -6.81 35.34
N GLY A 381 10.01 -6.82 34.37
CA GLY A 381 10.83 -7.99 34.07
C GLY A 381 9.93 -9.19 33.75
N LYS A 382 10.03 -10.24 34.56
CA LYS A 382 9.17 -11.44 34.45
C LYS A 382 8.00 -11.46 35.43
N LEU A 383 7.79 -10.39 36.19
CA LEU A 383 6.71 -10.29 37.17
C LEU A 383 5.45 -9.71 36.51
N PRO A 384 4.39 -10.50 36.32
CA PRO A 384 3.11 -9.98 35.82
C PRO A 384 2.42 -9.19 36.93
N LEU A 385 2.15 -7.92 36.67
CA LEU A 385 1.54 -6.97 37.62
C LEU A 385 0.09 -6.61 37.23
N GLY A 386 -0.33 -6.97 36.01
CA GLY A 386 -1.70 -6.82 35.55
C GLY A 386 -2.03 -5.42 35.03
N ALA A 387 -3.23 -5.28 34.45
CA ALA A 387 -3.68 -4.05 33.79
C ALA A 387 -3.76 -2.85 34.73
N PHE A 388 -4.28 -3.02 35.95
CA PHE A 388 -4.45 -1.92 36.91
C PHE A 388 -3.14 -1.19 37.24
N ILE A 389 -2.08 -1.94 37.55
CA ILE A 389 -0.75 -1.35 37.78
C ILE A 389 -0.21 -0.78 36.46
N GLY A 390 -0.47 -1.48 35.35
CA GLY A 390 -0.10 -1.03 34.01
C GLY A 390 -0.63 0.35 33.66
N GLU A 391 -1.91 0.62 33.93
CA GLU A 391 -2.53 1.92 33.67
C GLU A 391 -1.90 3.03 34.50
N TYR A 392 -1.60 2.77 35.77
CA TYR A 392 -0.93 3.73 36.64
C TYR A 392 0.49 4.06 36.14
N VAL A 393 1.26 3.04 35.77
CA VAL A 393 2.63 3.24 35.23
C VAL A 393 2.57 3.89 33.85
N ALA A 394 1.63 3.49 33.01
CA ALA A 394 1.42 4.05 31.67
C ALA A 394 1.09 5.54 31.75
N ALA A 395 0.27 5.98 32.70
CA ALA A 395 -0.06 7.39 32.90
C ALA A 395 1.18 8.28 33.13
N GLU A 396 2.25 7.72 33.72
CA GLU A 396 3.50 8.44 33.99
C GLU A 396 4.47 8.40 32.80
N ILE A 397 4.47 7.32 32.01
CA ILE A 397 5.46 7.10 30.94
C ILE A 397 4.93 7.48 29.54
N MET A 398 3.66 7.23 29.26
CA MET A 398 3.04 7.56 27.96
C MET A 398 3.15 9.04 27.57
N PRO A 399 3.20 10.03 28.49
CA PRO A 399 3.51 11.41 28.14
C PRO A 399 4.79 11.62 27.32
N ALA A 400 5.77 10.71 27.39
CA ALA A 400 6.94 10.75 26.52
C ALA A 400 6.60 10.65 25.02
N PHE A 401 5.45 10.07 24.68
CA PHE A 401 4.94 9.93 23.32
C PHE A 401 3.91 11.00 22.96
N LYS A 402 3.74 12.05 23.76
CA LYS A 402 2.78 13.12 23.47
C LYS A 402 3.04 13.76 22.10
N GLU A 403 4.29 14.15 21.84
CA GLU A 403 4.69 14.76 20.56
C GLU A 403 4.71 13.77 19.39
N TRP A 404 4.68 12.46 19.68
CA TRP A 404 4.71 11.42 18.65
C TRP A 404 3.48 11.47 17.75
N ASN A 405 2.29 11.66 18.33
CA ASN A 405 1.05 11.83 17.56
C ASN A 405 1.16 13.04 16.61
N GLY A 406 1.72 14.16 17.08
CA GLY A 406 2.00 15.35 16.27
C GLY A 406 3.01 15.08 15.16
N GLN A 407 4.09 14.37 15.44
CA GLN A 407 5.14 14.00 14.47
C GLN A 407 4.62 13.12 13.31
N ILE A 408 3.50 12.42 13.49
CA ILE A 408 2.82 11.67 12.43
C ILE A 408 1.54 12.34 11.90
N GLY A 409 1.23 13.54 12.38
CA GLY A 409 0.11 14.37 11.90
C GLY A 409 -1.24 14.16 12.60
N ILE A 410 -1.34 13.24 13.57
CA ILE A 410 -2.60 12.93 14.27
C ILE A 410 -3.15 14.16 15.01
N ASP A 411 -2.30 14.89 15.73
CA ASP A 411 -2.73 16.08 16.48
C ASP A 411 -3.05 17.28 15.56
N SER A 412 -2.75 17.15 14.27
CA SER A 412 -2.98 18.17 13.23
C SER A 412 -4.13 17.79 12.31
N LYS A 413 -5.24 17.34 12.93
CA LYS A 413 -6.52 16.99 12.30
C LYS A 413 -6.52 15.74 11.42
N ALA A 414 -5.39 15.04 11.25
CA ALA A 414 -5.44 13.70 10.68
C ALA A 414 -5.96 12.72 11.73
N GLU A 415 -6.90 11.85 11.35
CA GLU A 415 -7.43 10.84 12.25
C GLU A 415 -7.03 9.45 11.76
N TRP A 416 -6.36 8.71 12.63
CA TRP A 416 -5.99 7.32 12.39
C TRP A 416 -6.95 6.44 13.18
N ARG A 417 -7.80 5.68 12.50
CA ARG A 417 -8.78 4.81 13.16
C ARG A 417 -8.55 3.36 12.75
N TRP A 418 -8.69 2.47 13.71
CA TRP A 418 -8.74 1.04 13.43
C TRP A 418 -10.04 0.71 12.71
N LYS A 419 -9.94 0.05 11.56
CA LYS A 419 -11.09 -0.57 10.90
C LYS A 419 -11.28 -1.99 11.39
N ASP A 420 -10.18 -2.71 11.49
CA ASP A 420 -10.04 -4.02 12.11
C ASP A 420 -8.60 -4.19 12.63
N LYS A 421 -8.22 -5.39 13.06
CA LYS A 421 -6.87 -5.68 13.60
C LYS A 421 -5.75 -5.49 12.55
N ASN A 422 -6.07 -5.64 11.27
CA ASN A 422 -5.11 -5.66 10.16
C ASN A 422 -5.14 -4.36 9.32
N GLN A 423 -6.11 -3.49 9.53
CA GLN A 423 -6.31 -2.29 8.73
C GLN A 423 -6.46 -1.02 9.58
N LEU A 424 -5.74 0.01 9.16
CA LEU A 424 -5.90 1.39 9.61
C LEU A 424 -6.56 2.22 8.51
N VAL A 425 -7.44 3.11 8.94
CA VAL A 425 -8.08 4.13 8.13
C VAL A 425 -7.48 5.46 8.53
N ILE A 426 -6.75 6.08 7.61
CA ILE A 426 -6.14 7.38 7.79
C ILE A 426 -7.03 8.40 7.08
N SER A 427 -7.64 9.28 7.86
CA SER A 427 -8.52 10.33 7.36
C SER A 427 -7.82 11.67 7.53
N THR A 428 -7.65 12.43 6.45
CA THR A 428 -6.88 13.67 6.45
C THR A 428 -7.78 14.82 6.01
N PRO A 429 -7.59 16.04 6.54
CA PRO A 429 -8.37 17.21 6.17
C PRO A 429 -7.89 17.83 4.85
N ASP A 430 -8.62 18.85 4.40
CA ASP A 430 -8.12 19.80 3.41
C ASP A 430 -6.94 20.61 3.97
N VAL A 431 -5.92 20.79 3.14
CA VAL A 431 -4.73 21.62 3.40
C VAL A 431 -4.60 22.61 2.25
N VAL A 432 -4.62 23.90 2.56
CA VAL A 432 -4.42 24.98 1.59
C VAL A 432 -3.20 25.80 2.03
N LEU A 433 -2.18 25.83 1.18
CA LEU A 433 -1.02 26.69 1.35
C LEU A 433 -1.47 28.15 1.34
N LYS A 434 -1.30 28.85 2.46
CA LYS A 434 -1.47 30.31 2.47
C LYS A 434 -0.42 30.90 1.53
N LYS A 435 -0.85 31.54 0.44
CA LYS A 435 0.02 32.41 -0.35
C LYS A 435 0.55 33.48 0.59
N THR A 436 1.81 33.40 0.97
CA THR A 436 2.49 34.47 1.71
C THR A 436 2.51 35.68 0.79
N GLY A 437 1.58 36.60 1.01
CA GLY A 437 1.52 37.86 0.28
C GLY A 437 2.82 38.62 0.55
N SER A 438 3.54 38.92 -0.53
CA SER A 438 4.55 39.97 -0.54
C SER A 438 3.85 41.29 -0.21
N SER A 439 3.81 41.67 1.06
CA SER A 439 3.59 43.05 1.45
C SER A 439 4.86 43.83 1.09
N ILE A 440 4.97 44.20 -0.19
CA ILE A 440 5.78 45.35 -0.58
C ILE A 440 5.02 46.54 0.00
N SER A 441 5.54 47.08 1.10
CA SER A 441 5.17 48.42 1.55
C SER A 441 5.64 49.41 0.48
N GLU A 442 4.77 49.71 -0.48
CA GLU A 442 4.88 50.95 -1.23
C GLU A 442 4.63 52.09 -0.24
N GLY A 443 5.73 52.65 0.27
CA GLY A 443 5.72 53.96 0.91
C GLY A 443 5.19 54.98 -0.09
N LYS A 444 3.98 55.47 0.17
CA LYS A 444 3.46 56.69 -0.45
C LYS A 444 4.27 57.89 0.03
N LYS A 445 4.63 58.70 -0.97
CA LYS A 445 5.09 60.11 -1.00
C LYS A 445 5.06 60.89 0.30
#